data_AF-A0AAW5ZW76-F1
#
_entry.id   AF-A0AAW5ZW76-F1
#
_cell.length_a   1.000
_cell.length_b   1.000
_cell.length_c   1.000
_cell.angle_alpha   90.00
_cell.angle_beta   90.00
_cell.angle_gamma   90.00
#
_symmetry.space_group_name_H-M   'P 1'
#
loop_
_entity.id
_entity.type
_entity.pdbx_description
1 polymer ?
#
loop_
_entity_poly.entity_id
_entity_poly.type
_entity_poly.pdbx_seq_one_letter_code
_entity_poly.pdbx_strand_id
1 'polypeptide(L)' 'MRHARQLIEEWRIEYNTERPHSSLGYMTPVQFAQGHEQKEFLTSDSTCASY' A
#
# COMPACT_ATOMS: atom_id res chain seq x y z
N MET A 1 -3.66 -1.89 30.75
CA MET A 1 -4.28 -1.81 29.39
C MET A 1 -3.46 -1.06 28.32
N ARG A 2 -2.20 -0.63 28.55
CA ARG A 2 -1.38 0.04 27.51
C ARG A 2 -0.57 -0.93 26.64
N HIS A 3 -0.17 -2.07 27.20
CA HIS A 3 0.71 -3.04 26.55
C HIS A 3 0.10 -3.68 25.29
N ALA A 4 -1.18 -4.09 25.35
CA ALA A 4 -1.85 -4.71 24.20
C ALA A 4 -1.92 -3.79 22.97
N ARG A 5 -2.11 -2.47 23.18
CA ARG A 5 -2.11 -1.49 22.09
C ARG A 5 -0.74 -1.32 21.46
N GLN A 6 0.32 -1.37 22.26
CA GLN A 6 1.69 -1.27 21.77
C GLN A 6 2.06 -2.48 20.93
N LEU A 7 1.72 -3.69 21.40
CA LEU A 7 1.93 -4.91 20.62
C LEU A 7 1.19 -4.83 19.29
N ILE A 8 -0.10 -4.49 19.28
CA ILE A 8 -0.86 -4.41 18.03
C ILE A 8 -0.25 -3.39 17.06
N GLU A 9 0.20 -2.24 17.55
CA GLU A 9 0.82 -1.23 16.71
C GLU A 9 2.16 -1.70 16.12
N GLU A 10 2.99 -2.36 16.92
CA GLU A 10 4.26 -2.92 16.48
C GLU A 10 4.05 -3.99 15.39
N TRP A 11 3.10 -4.91 15.61
CA TRP A 11 2.71 -5.91 14.61
C TRP A 11 2.17 -5.27 13.33
N ARG A 12 1.38 -4.20 13.45
CA ARG A 12 0.84 -3.46 12.30
C ARG A 12 1.95 -2.80 11.48
N ILE A 13 2.97 -2.25 12.14
CA ILE A 13 4.13 -1.65 11.45
C ILE A 13 4.89 -2.74 10.71
N GLU A 14 5.33 -3.81 11.39
CA GLU A 14 6.09 -4.92 10.80
C GLU A 14 5.38 -5.52 9.58
N TYR A 15 4.08 -5.79 9.70
CA TYR A 15 3.29 -6.36 8.61
C TYR A 15 3.26 -5.44 7.37
N ASN A 16 3.14 -4.14 7.59
CA ASN A 16 3.03 -3.16 6.51
C ASN A 16 4.37 -2.84 5.84
N THR A 17 5.50 -2.98 6.57
CA THR A 17 6.82 -2.54 6.07
C THR A 17 7.80 -3.67 5.77
N GLU A 18 7.70 -4.82 6.42
CA GLU A 18 8.74 -5.86 6.35
C GLU A 18 8.28 -7.16 5.70
N ARG A 19 6.96 -7.39 5.60
CA ARG A 19 6.42 -8.63 5.04
C ARG A 19 6.02 -8.46 3.57
N PRO A 20 6.77 -9.04 2.62
CA PRO A 20 6.37 -9.07 1.21
C PRO A 20 5.23 -10.10 1.02
N HIS A 21 4.19 -9.68 0.30
CA HIS A 21 3.02 -10.53 0.03
C HIS A 21 3.01 -10.94 -1.44
N SER A 22 2.90 -12.24 -1.72
CA SER A 22 2.88 -12.77 -3.09
C SER A 22 1.68 -12.26 -3.91
N SER A 23 0.54 -11.99 -3.27
CA SER A 23 -0.64 -11.36 -3.89
C SER A 23 -0.38 -9.93 -4.36
N LEU A 24 0.58 -9.23 -3.74
CA LEU A 24 1.04 -7.89 -4.12
C LEU A 24 2.29 -7.95 -5.00
N GLY A 25 2.62 -9.11 -5.59
CA GLY A 25 3.81 -9.27 -6.43
C GLY A 25 5.12 -9.28 -5.63
N TYR A 26 5.11 -9.83 -4.41
CA TYR A 26 6.24 -9.82 -3.47
C TYR A 26 6.62 -8.42 -2.97
N MET A 27 5.65 -7.49 -2.97
CA MET A 27 5.81 -6.17 -2.38
C MET A 27 5.16 -6.11 -1.00
N THR A 28 5.68 -5.23 -0.15
CA THR A 28 5.02 -4.89 1.12
C THR A 28 3.80 -4.00 0.84
N PRO A 29 2.81 -3.97 1.74
CA PRO A 29 1.64 -3.09 1.59
C PRO A 29 2.02 -1.62 1.38
N VAL A 30 3.06 -1.11 2.07
CA VAL A 30 3.55 0.26 1.88
C VAL A 30 4.14 0.47 0.49
N GLN A 31 4.96 -0.46 0.00
CA GLN A 31 5.52 -0.37 -1.36
C GLN A 31 4.44 -0.42 -2.43
N PHE A 32 3.43 -1.26 -2.25
CA PHE A 32 2.30 -1.35 -3.16
C PHE A 32 1.47 -0.06 -3.18
N ALA A 33 1.18 0.54 -2.02
CA ALA A 33 0.48 1.82 -1.94
C ALA A 33 1.24 2.95 -2.66
N GLN A 34 2.56 3.03 -2.44
CA GLN A 34 3.43 4.00 -3.13
C GLN A 34 3.44 3.81 -4.65
N GLY A 35 3.38 2.57 -5.13
CA GLY A 35 3.27 2.26 -6.57
C GLY A 35 1.90 2.59 -7.17
N HIS A 36 0.82 2.47 -6.38
CA HIS A 36 -0.53 2.82 -6.80
C HIS A 36 -0.76 4.33 -6.91
N GLU A 37 -0.20 5.13 -5.99
CA GLU A 37 -0.28 6.60 -6.04
C GLU A 37 0.35 7.17 -7.32
N GLN A 38 1.46 6.58 -7.79
CA GLN A 38 2.10 6.99 -9.06
C GLN A 38 1.26 6.63 -10.29
N LYS A 39 0.47 5.55 -10.21
CA LYS A 39 -0.34 5.06 -11.33
C LYS A 39 -1.62 5.88 -11.51
N GLU A 40 -2.24 6.30 -10.41
CA GLU A 40 -3.42 7.19 -10.41
C GLU A 40 -3.08 8.58 -10.99
N PHE A 41 -1.87 9.09 -10.74
CA PHE A 41 -1.43 10.39 -11.28
C PHE A 41 -1.20 10.36 -12.81
N LEU A 42 -0.93 9.19 -13.39
CA LEU A 42 -0.71 9.01 -14.83
C LEU A 42 -2.00 8.66 -15.61
N THR A 43 -3.13 8.43 -14.93
CA THR A 43 -4.43 8.11 -15.56
C THR A 43 -5.47 9.24 -15.48
N SER A 44 -5.12 10.41 -14.94
CA SER A 44 -6.04 11.57 -14.96
C SER A 44 -6.16 12.25 -16.34
N ASP A 45 -5.25 11.97 -17.27
CA ASP A 45 -5.28 12.56 -18.62
C ASP A 45 -5.29 11.45 -19.68
N SER A 46 -6.49 10.92 -19.98
CA SER A 46 -6.94 10.26 -21.23
C SER A 46 -7.95 9.15 -20.85
N THR A 47 -9.25 9.24 -21.16
CA THR A 47 -9.80 9.51 -22.49
C THR A 47 -11.24 10.04 -22.35
N CYS A 48 -11.44 11.35 -22.52
CA CYS A 48 -12.72 11.91 -22.95
C CYS A 48 -12.58 12.48 -24.39
N ALA A 49 -11.93 11.73 -25.27
CA ALA A 49 -11.93 12.03 -26.70
C ALA A 49 -13.08 11.29 -27.38
N SER A 50 -14.13 12.07 -27.69
CA SER A 50 -15.02 11.98 -28.86
C SER A 50 -15.73 10.67 -29.18
N TYR A 51 -17.07 10.70 -29.09
CA TYR A 51 -17.97 10.47 -30.23
C TYR A 51 -19.18 11.40 -30.14
#